data_AF-A0A9D8B7B2-F1
#
_entry.id   AF-A0A9D8B7B2-F1
#
_cell.length_a   1.000
_cell.length_b   1.000
_cell.length_c   1.000
_cell.angle_alpha   90.00
_cell.angle_beta   90.00
_cell.angle_gamma   90.00
#
_symmetry.space_group_name_H-M   'P 1'
#
loop_
_entity.id
_entity.type
_entity.pdbx_description
1 polymer ?
#
loop_
_entity_poly.entity_id
_entity_poly.type
_entity_poly.pdbx_seq_one_letter_code
_entity_poly.pdbx_strand_id
1 'polypeptide(L)'
;TVKVYFRIVEGENERTQVFNGIVIKTKGSGIGATFTVRQIFHGVGVERTFPYHSPLLEKVETVAHGHVRRAKLYYLRGLSRKKTRLKLKSS
;
A
#
# COMPACT_ATOMS: atom_id res chain seq x y z
N THR A 1 1.50 -5.52 -5.95
CA THR A 1 1.24 -5.54 -4.51
C THR A 1 2.54 -5.49 -3.76
N VAL A 2 2.52 -4.89 -2.58
CA VAL A 2 3.68 -4.70 -1.71
C VAL A 2 3.32 -5.12 -0.28
N LYS A 3 4.31 -5.63 0.44
CA LYS A 3 4.28 -5.73 1.91
C LYS A 3 5.10 -4.59 2.47
N VAL A 4 4.48 -3.79 3.32
CA VAL A 4 5.10 -2.68 4.02
C VAL A 4 5.29 -3.07 5.46
N TYR A 5 6.54 -3.13 5.89
CA TYR A 5 6.92 -3.41 7.26
C TYR A 5 7.18 -2.07 7.93
N PHE A 6 6.42 -1.77 8.97
CA PHE A 6 6.52 -0.50 9.67
C PHE A 6 6.40 -0.71 11.17
N ARG A 7 7.16 0.09 11.91
CA ARG A 7 7.19 0.03 13.36
C ARG A 7 6.00 0.77 13.94
N ILE A 8 5.34 0.14 14.90
CA ILE A 8 4.35 0.79 15.77
C ILE A 8 4.95 0.88 17.16
N VAL A 9 4.94 2.09 17.70
CA VAL A 9 5.38 2.40 19.06
C VAL A 9 4.14 2.55 19.93
N GLU A 10 4.00 1.67 20.92
CA GLU A 10 2.90 1.65 21.91
C GLU A 10 3.53 1.86 23.29
N GLY A 11 3.81 3.12 23.63
CA GLY A 11 4.53 3.48 24.86
C GLY A 11 6.00 3.07 24.77
N GLU A 12 6.44 2.21 25.70
CA GLU A 12 7.80 1.67 25.73
C GLU A 12 8.00 0.46 24.79
N ASN A 13 6.90 -0.13 24.30
CA ASN A 13 6.97 -1.32 23.45
C ASN A 13 6.97 -0.94 21.97
N GLU A 14 7.89 -1.52 21.22
CA GLU A 14 7.96 -1.40 19.77
C GLU A 14 7.65 -2.74 19.11
N ARG A 15 6.76 -2.72 18.10
CA ARG A 15 6.47 -3.92 17.28
C ARG A 15 6.48 -3.58 15.80
N THR A 16 7.03 -4.48 15.00
CA THR A 16 6.93 -4.38 13.54
C THR A 16 5.60 -4.97 13.09
N GLN A 17 4.80 -4.17 12.40
CA GLN A 17 3.57 -4.62 11.73
C GLN A 17 3.76 -4.67 10.22
N VAL A 18 3.00 -5.56 9.58
CA VAL A 18 3.05 -5.76 8.13
C VAL A 18 1.72 -5.35 7.52
N PHE A 19 1.76 -4.42 6.57
CA PHE A 19 0.62 -4.00 5.78
C PHE A 19 0.78 -4.50 4.33
N ASN A 20 -0.14 -5.36 3.86
CA ASN A 20 -0.03 -5.98 2.54
C ASN A 20 -1.13 -5.48 1.61
N GLY A 21 -0.76 -4.82 0.51
CA GLY A 21 -1.78 -4.34 -0.42
C GLY A 21 -1.27 -3.82 -1.75
N ILE A 22 -2.15 -3.12 -2.45
CA ILE A 22 -1.87 -2.53 -3.75
C ILE A 22 -1.48 -1.07 -3.53
N VAL A 23 -0.36 -0.63 -4.11
CA VAL A 23 -0.04 0.80 -4.17
C VAL A 23 -1.04 1.45 -5.13
N ILE A 24 -1.89 2.33 -4.60
CA ILE A 24 -2.94 3.00 -5.40
C ILE A 24 -2.55 4.41 -5.83
N LYS A 25 -1.50 4.97 -5.22
CA LYS A 25 -1.05 6.34 -5.46
C LYS A 25 0.36 6.50 -4.93
N THR A 26 1.13 7.30 -5.66
CA THR A 26 2.32 7.98 -5.17
C THR A 26 2.07 9.49 -5.25
N LYS A 27 2.58 10.29 -4.31
CA LYS A 27 2.39 11.74 -4.27
C LYS A 27 3.64 12.43 -3.74
N GLY A 28 3.94 13.59 -4.31
CA GLY A 28 5.03 14.44 -3.88
C GLY A 28 6.35 14.03 -4.53
N SER A 29 7.40 14.75 -4.15
CA SER A 29 8.78 14.53 -4.57
C SER A 29 9.71 14.79 -3.38
N GLY A 30 10.96 14.32 -3.48
CA GLY A 30 11.96 14.48 -2.43
C GLY A 30 11.52 13.90 -1.08
N ILE A 31 11.88 14.59 0.00
CA ILE A 31 11.64 14.15 1.39
C ILE A 31 10.13 14.01 1.69
N GLY A 32 9.29 14.83 1.07
CA GLY A 32 7.83 14.81 1.24
C GLY A 32 7.11 13.74 0.40
N ALA A 33 7.85 12.90 -0.33
CA ALA A 33 7.24 11.87 -1.15
C ALA A 33 6.54 10.81 -0.29
N THR A 34 5.35 10.40 -0.72
CA THR A 34 4.51 9.41 -0.04
C THR A 34 3.91 8.41 -1.02
N PHE A 35 3.54 7.25 -0.53
CA PHE A 35 2.77 6.26 -1.27
C PHE A 35 1.62 5.72 -0.42
N THR A 36 0.49 5.44 -1.06
CA THR A 36 -0.72 4.93 -0.39
C THR A 36 -0.95 3.49 -0.81
N VAL A 37 -1.05 2.60 0.18
CA VAL A 37 -1.33 1.18 0.00
C VAL A 37 -2.76 0.89 0.43
N ARG A 38 -3.48 0.11 -0.38
CA ARG A 38 -4.86 -0.33 -0.13
C ARG A 38 -4.93 -1.83 0.08
N GLN A 39 -5.63 -2.25 1.14
CA GLN A 39 -5.96 -3.64 1.43
C GLN A 39 -7.46 -3.75 1.78
N ILE A 40 -8.08 -4.89 1.49
CA ILE A 40 -9.38 -5.24 2.08
C ILE A 40 -9.09 -6.14 3.28
N PHE A 41 -9.30 -5.65 4.49
CA PHE A 41 -9.06 -6.34 5.75
C PHE A 41 -10.40 -6.63 6.43
N HIS A 42 -10.69 -7.90 6.72
CA HIS A 42 -11.98 -8.35 7.28
C HIS A 42 -13.22 -7.73 6.59
N GLY A 43 -13.21 -7.68 5.26
CA GLY A 43 -14.32 -7.11 4.46
C GLY A 43 -14.33 -5.58 4.35
N VAL A 44 -13.54 -4.87 5.15
CA VAL A 44 -13.45 -3.41 5.14
C VAL A 44 -12.25 -2.96 4.31
N GLY A 45 -12.44 -1.93 3.46
CA GLY A 45 -11.36 -1.33 2.69
C GLY A 45 -10.51 -0.41 3.55
N VAL A 46 -9.27 -0.78 3.82
CA VAL A 46 -8.30 -0.02 4.60
C VAL A 46 -7.23 0.56 3.67
N GLU A 47 -6.93 1.85 3.84
CA GLU A 47 -5.86 2.54 3.14
C GLU A 47 -4.89 3.12 4.16
N ARG A 48 -3.58 2.93 3.93
CA ARG A 48 -2.53 3.57 4.71
C ARG A 48 -1.56 4.30 3.79
N THR A 49 -1.18 5.50 4.20
CA THR A 49 -0.19 6.32 3.48
C THR A 49 1.11 6.30 4.25
N PHE A 50 2.20 6.00 3.55
CA PHE A 50 3.53 5.90 4.11
C PHE A 50 4.44 6.94 3.43
N PRO A 51 5.23 7.71 4.21
CA PRO A 51 6.32 8.50 3.66
C PRO A 51 7.44 7.57 3.20
N TYR A 52 8.07 7.86 2.05
CA TYR A 52 9.19 7.05 1.56
C TYR A 52 10.41 7.07 2.48
N HIS A 53 10.63 8.20 3.17
CA HIS A 53 11.81 8.44 4.00
C HIS A 53 11.49 8.42 5.50
N SER A 54 10.41 7.75 5.92
CA SER A 54 10.07 7.66 7.33
C SER A 54 11.01 6.70 8.07
N PRO A 55 11.56 7.07 9.24
CA PRO A 55 12.34 6.15 10.07
C PRO A 55 11.50 4.99 10.63
N LEU A 56 10.17 5.14 10.66
CA LEU A 56 9.24 4.09 11.08
C LEU A 56 9.03 3.03 9.99
N LEU A 57 9.48 3.29 8.75
CA LEU A 57 9.40 2.35 7.64
C LEU A 57 10.64 1.47 7.65
N GLU A 58 10.47 0.20 8.00
CA GLU A 58 11.59 -0.73 8.15
C GLU A 58 12.00 -1.31 6.79
N LYS A 59 11.02 -1.81 6.03
CA LYS A 59 11.26 -2.33 4.67
C LYS A 59 9.98 -2.36 3.84
N VAL A 60 10.15 -2.32 2.53
CA VAL A 60 9.06 -2.52 1.56
C VAL A 60 9.46 -3.63 0.61
N GLU A 61 8.69 -4.72 0.61
CA GLU A 61 8.91 -5.87 -0.27
C GLU A 61 7.86 -5.87 -1.37
N THR A 62 8.31 -6.03 -2.62
CA THR A 62 7.40 -6.19 -3.75
C THR A 62 7.01 -7.65 -3.87
N VAL A 63 5.70 -7.93 -3.80
CA VAL A 63 5.17 -9.31 -3.86
C VAL A 63 4.75 -9.68 -5.28
N ALA A 64 4.16 -8.72 -6.01
CA ALA A 64 3.75 -8.95 -7.39
C ALA A 64 3.68 -7.61 -8.14
N HIS A 65 4.04 -7.63 -9.42
CA HIS A 65 3.80 -6.50 -10.30
C HIS A 65 2.39 -6.58 -10.90
N GLY A 66 1.78 -5.42 -11.13
CA GLY A 66 0.50 -5.32 -11.83
C GLY A 66 0.64 -4.28 -12.93
N HIS A 67 0.10 -4.57 -14.10
CA HIS A 67 0.11 -3.63 -15.21
C HIS A 67 -1.10 -2.69 -15.08
N VAL A 68 -0.84 -1.39 -15.07
CA VAL A 68 -1.87 -0.36 -14.93
C VAL A 68 -1.59 0.80 -15.86
N ARG A 69 -2.66 1.40 -16.39
CA ARG A 69 -2.57 2.53 -17.33
C ARG A 69 -2.66 3.90 -16.64
N ARG A 70 -3.01 3.93 -15.35
CA ARG A 70 -3.23 5.18 -14.59
C ARG A 70 -2.27 5.22 -13.40
N ALA A 71 -1.68 6.39 -13.13
CA ALA A 71 -0.84 6.59 -11.95
C ALA A 71 -1.63 6.57 -10.62
N LYS A 72 -2.92 6.95 -10.67
CA LYS A 72 -3.84 6.89 -9.51
C LYS A 72 -4.91 5.83 -9.75
N LEU A 73 -4.94 4.82 -8.90
CA LEU A 73 -5.81 3.65 -9.01
C LEU A 73 -7.06 3.75 -8.13
N TYR A 74 -7.60 4.95 -7.94
CA TYR A 74 -8.79 5.15 -7.09
C TYR A 74 -10.02 4.38 -7.57
N TYR A 75 -10.08 4.04 -8.86
CA TYR A 75 -11.13 3.19 -9.43
C TYR A 75 -11.14 1.77 -8.85
N LEU A 76 -10.11 1.36 -8.11
CA LEU A 76 -10.08 0.10 -7.36
C LEU A 76 -10.88 0.18 -6.05
N ARG A 77 -11.27 1.39 -5.61
CA ARG A 77 -12.20 1.56 -4.48
C ARG A 77 -13.58 1.05 -4.90
N GLY A 78 -14.21 0.25 -4.04
CA GLY A 78 -15.49 -0.40 -4.33
C GLY A 78 -15.42 -1.65 -5.21
N LEU A 79 -14.26 -2.01 -5.76
CA LEU A 79 -14.10 -3.28 -6.46
C LEU A 79 -13.86 -4.43 -5.48
N SER A 80 -14.47 -5.59 -5.77
CA SER A 80 -14.16 -6.83 -5.08
C SER A 80 -12.71 -7.27 -5.37
N ARG A 81 -12.15 -8.13 -4.51
CA ARG A 81 -10.78 -8.68 -4.71
C ARG A 81 -10.62 -9.33 -6.09
N LYS A 82 -11.64 -10.06 -6.57
CA LYS A 82 -11.63 -10.72 -7.88
C LYS A 82 -11.55 -9.71 -9.03
N LYS A 83 -12.41 -8.68 -9.02
CA LYS A 83 -12.42 -7.61 -10.04
C LYS A 83 -11.12 -6.82 -10.04
N THR A 84 -10.59 -6.52 -8.85
CA THR A 84 -9.29 -5.84 -8.68
C THR A 84 -8.17 -6.63 -9.32
N ARG A 85 -8.08 -7.95 -9.04
CA ARG A 85 -7.05 -8.81 -9.63
C ARG A 85 -7.14 -8.88 -11.16
N LEU A 86 -8.35 -8.93 -11.71
CA LEU A 86 -8.55 -8.94 -13.16
C LEU A 86 -8.04 -7.64 -13.81
N LYS A 87 -8.36 -6.48 -13.22
CA LYS A 87 -7.91 -5.17 -13.71
C LYS A 87 -6.39 -4.94 -13.61
N LEU A 88 -5.68 -5.69 -12.79
CA LEU A 88 -4.22 -5.62 -12.64
C LEU A 88 -3.46 -6.61 -13.53
N LYS A 89 -4.13 -7.66 -14.02
CA LYS A 89 -3.55 -8.71 -14.86
C LYS A 89 -3.70 -8.46 -16.36
N SER A 90 -4.62 -7.61 -16.79
CA SER A 90 -4.89 -7.38 -18.20
C SER A 90 -3.76 -6.58 -18.88
N SER A 91 -2.75 -7.32 -19.33
CA SER A 91 -1.98 -7.08 -20.55
C SER A 91 -2.29 -8.21 -21.51
#